data_AF-A0A177LPU4-F1
#
_entry.id   AF-A0A177LPU4-F1
#
_cell.length_a   1.000
_cell.length_b   1.000
_cell.length_c   1.000
_cell.angle_alpha   90.00
_cell.angle_beta   90.00
_cell.angle_gamma   90.00
#
_symmetry.space_group_name_H-M   'P 1'
#
loop_
_entity.id
_entity.type
_entity.pdbx_description
1 polymer ?
#
loop_
_entity_poly.entity_id
_entity_poly.type
_entity_poly.pdbx_seq_one_letter_code
_entity_poly.pdbx_strand_id
1 'polypeptide(L)'
;MKTTFFIVLMVFSTCLKAQNKQEADLWSGSYAIYPNNDEVAADTLVIKRVNDLTADQVPSKLEADLARWDILSTRDSKKEAVTVRRFLSNDESDEYKEFGWTALHKSGKMNCIDGGHFFICQTEAKTSVELKGDKPLYTESGIFGVWLHYGLVTIKKIK
;
A
#
# COMPACT_ATOMS: atom_id res chain seq x y z
N MET A 1 55.34 -18.03 -42.93
CA MET A 1 54.73 -16.68 -42.87
C MET A 1 53.36 -16.84 -42.24
N LYS A 2 53.13 -16.11 -41.14
CA LYS A 2 51.96 -16.20 -40.25
C LYS A 2 50.72 -15.56 -40.90
N THR A 3 49.54 -16.13 -40.69
CA THR A 3 48.35 -15.30 -40.41
C THR A 3 47.32 -16.08 -39.61
N THR A 4 47.12 -15.59 -38.39
CA THR A 4 46.30 -16.11 -37.30
C THR A 4 44.81 -15.87 -37.59
N PHE A 5 43.98 -16.89 -37.39
CA PHE A 5 42.52 -16.80 -37.46
C PHE A 5 42.01 -16.12 -36.18
N PHE A 6 41.56 -14.87 -36.28
CA PHE A 6 41.01 -14.11 -35.15
C PHE A 6 39.54 -14.47 -34.95
N ILE A 7 39.25 -15.20 -33.86
CA ILE A 7 37.90 -15.45 -33.36
C ILE A 7 37.45 -14.19 -32.61
N VAL A 8 36.47 -13.48 -33.16
CA VAL A 8 35.81 -12.33 -32.50
C VAL A 8 34.69 -12.89 -31.62
N LEU A 9 34.95 -13.00 -30.31
CA LEU A 9 33.95 -13.29 -29.29
C LEU A 9 33.15 -12.00 -29.05
N MET A 10 31.93 -11.92 -29.60
CA MET A 10 30.97 -10.86 -29.30
C MET A 10 30.38 -11.13 -27.91
N VAL A 11 31.02 -10.58 -26.87
CA VAL A 11 30.44 -10.52 -25.52
C VAL A 11 29.34 -9.48 -25.56
N PHE A 12 28.10 -9.94 -25.81
CA PHE A 12 26.91 -9.15 -25.50
C PHE A 12 26.81 -9.04 -23.97
N SER A 13 27.49 -8.03 -23.41
CA SER A 13 27.12 -7.48 -22.11
C SER A 13 25.74 -6.86 -22.25
N THR A 14 24.71 -7.69 -22.10
CA THR A 14 23.39 -7.20 -21.71
C THR A 14 23.55 -6.66 -20.29
N CYS A 15 23.87 -5.38 -20.17
CA CYS A 15 23.54 -4.60 -18.99
C CYS A 15 22.02 -4.74 -18.81
N LEU A 16 21.61 -5.75 -18.05
CA LEU A 16 20.34 -5.79 -17.36
C LEU A 16 20.33 -4.54 -16.48
N LYS A 17 19.80 -3.45 -17.03
CA LYS A 17 19.32 -2.35 -16.21
C LYS A 17 18.29 -3.00 -15.31
N ALA A 18 18.64 -3.17 -14.04
CA ALA A 18 17.67 -3.37 -12.98
C ALA A 18 16.69 -2.20 -13.14
N GLN A 19 15.56 -2.46 -13.79
CA GLN A 19 14.45 -1.54 -13.80
C GLN A 19 13.99 -1.51 -12.37
N ASN A 20 14.50 -0.52 -11.63
CA ASN A 20 13.92 -0.12 -10.37
C ASN A 20 12.53 0.41 -10.75
N LYS A 21 11.55 -0.51 -10.83
CA LYS A 21 10.14 -0.16 -11.00
C LYS A 21 9.80 0.59 -9.74
N GLN A 22 9.96 1.91 -9.79
CA GLN A 22 9.37 2.79 -8.82
C GLN A 22 7.88 2.50 -8.87
N GLU A 23 7.39 1.78 -7.87
CA GLU A 23 6.01 1.36 -7.79
C GLU A 23 5.13 2.60 -7.82
N ALA A 24 4.11 2.58 -8.68
CA ALA A 24 3.22 3.72 -8.85
C ALA A 24 2.60 4.09 -7.50
N ASP A 25 2.55 5.38 -7.20
CA ASP A 25 1.91 5.84 -5.98
C ASP A 25 0.39 5.64 -6.05
N LEU A 26 -0.09 4.62 -5.34
CA LEU A 26 -1.51 4.24 -5.29
C LEU A 26 -2.32 5.13 -4.32
N TRP A 27 -1.64 5.84 -3.43
CA TRP A 27 -2.24 6.35 -2.19
C TRP A 27 -2.38 7.85 -2.15
N SER A 28 -1.54 8.61 -2.85
CA SER A 28 -1.68 10.07 -2.81
C SER A 28 -3.02 10.53 -3.39
N GLY A 29 -3.67 11.44 -2.68
CA GLY A 29 -4.97 12.00 -3.07
C GLY A 29 -5.80 12.51 -1.89
N SER A 30 -7.03 12.91 -2.19
CA SER A 30 -8.03 13.29 -1.18
C SER A 30 -9.15 12.25 -1.12
N TYR A 31 -9.56 11.89 0.08
CA TYR A 31 -10.45 10.76 0.34
C TYR A 31 -11.55 11.15 1.33
N ALA A 32 -12.81 10.94 0.99
CA ALA A 32 -13.94 11.09 1.92
C ALA A 32 -14.14 9.80 2.71
N ILE A 33 -14.39 9.92 4.01
CA ILE A 33 -14.69 8.81 4.91
C ILE A 33 -16.19 8.76 5.20
N TYR A 34 -16.78 7.58 5.03
CA TYR A 34 -18.18 7.28 5.30
C TYR A 34 -18.27 6.11 6.28
N PRO A 35 -18.34 6.39 7.60
CA PRO A 35 -18.67 5.37 8.59
C PRO A 35 -20.03 4.76 8.29
N ASN A 36 -20.21 3.45 8.52
CA ASN A 36 -21.48 2.74 8.36
C ASN A 36 -22.21 2.93 7.01
N ASN A 37 -21.50 3.35 5.96
CA ASN A 37 -22.07 3.74 4.67
C ASN A 37 -23.06 4.93 4.74
N ASP A 38 -22.83 5.87 5.65
CA ASP A 38 -23.59 7.11 5.72
C ASP A 38 -23.54 7.90 4.39
N GLU A 39 -24.57 8.71 4.12
CA GLU A 39 -24.61 9.55 2.91
C GLU A 39 -23.66 10.75 3.00
N VAL A 40 -23.37 11.20 4.22
CA VAL A 40 -22.54 12.37 4.50
C VAL A 40 -21.16 11.91 4.95
N ALA A 41 -20.12 12.49 4.36
CA ALA A 41 -18.75 12.21 4.77
C ALA A 41 -18.51 12.74 6.19
N ALA A 42 -18.00 11.87 7.08
CA ALA A 42 -17.68 12.25 8.45
C ALA A 42 -16.35 13.03 8.56
N ASP A 43 -15.47 12.84 7.58
CA ASP A 43 -14.18 13.50 7.44
C ASP A 43 -13.66 13.40 5.99
N THR A 44 -12.64 14.20 5.67
CA THR A 44 -11.79 14.05 4.50
C THR A 44 -10.35 13.82 4.95
N LEU A 45 -9.72 12.78 4.43
CA LEU A 45 -8.29 12.53 4.56
C LEU A 45 -7.54 13.04 3.32
N VAL A 46 -6.38 13.63 3.56
CA VAL A 46 -5.41 13.95 2.51
C VAL A 46 -4.21 13.04 2.72
N ILE A 47 -3.94 12.17 1.76
CA ILE A 47 -2.80 11.26 1.79
C ILE A 47 -1.75 11.80 0.82
N LYS A 48 -0.49 11.86 1.27
CA LYS A 48 0.64 12.34 0.46
C LYS A 48 1.84 11.45 0.66
N ARG A 49 2.48 11.03 -0.42
CA ARG A 49 3.79 10.38 -0.33
C ARG A 49 4.81 11.35 0.23
N VAL A 50 5.62 10.87 1.17
CA VAL A 50 6.76 11.61 1.74
C VAL A 50 8.06 10.93 1.35
N ASN A 51 9.18 11.46 1.81
CA ASN A 51 10.48 10.84 1.55
C ASN A 51 10.49 9.42 2.11
N ASP A 52 11.01 8.49 1.31
CA ASP A 52 11.30 7.15 1.79
C ASP A 52 12.31 7.25 2.95
N LEU A 53 12.15 6.40 3.97
CA LEU A 53 13.08 6.35 5.09
C LEU A 53 14.38 5.64 4.69
N THR A 54 15.37 5.68 5.55
CA THR A 54 16.58 4.85 5.46
C THR A 54 16.49 3.66 6.42
N ALA A 55 17.30 2.62 6.18
CA ALA A 55 17.27 1.39 6.97
C ALA A 55 17.53 1.63 8.47
N ASP A 56 18.40 2.59 8.81
CA ASP A 56 18.71 2.99 10.19
C ASP A 56 17.59 3.77 10.90
N GLN A 57 16.58 4.23 10.16
CA GLN A 57 15.42 4.95 10.71
C GLN A 57 14.25 4.01 11.05
N VAL A 58 14.37 2.72 10.76
CA VAL A 58 13.28 1.75 10.94
C VAL A 58 13.77 0.49 11.66
N PRO A 59 12.91 -0.21 12.40
CA PRO A 59 13.24 -1.55 12.89
C PRO A 59 13.53 -2.50 11.73
N SER A 60 14.44 -3.46 11.92
CA SER A 60 14.91 -4.33 10.82
C SER A 60 13.81 -5.09 10.08
N LYS A 61 12.73 -5.47 10.79
CA LYS A 61 11.55 -6.09 10.17
C LYS A 61 10.85 -5.22 9.11
N LEU A 62 11.07 -3.90 9.10
CA LEU A 62 10.48 -2.94 8.18
C LEU A 62 11.46 -2.48 7.08
N GLU A 63 12.71 -2.93 7.08
CA GLU A 63 13.71 -2.52 6.08
C GLU A 63 13.34 -2.95 4.65
N ALA A 64 12.49 -3.97 4.52
CA ALA A 64 11.98 -4.45 3.23
C ALA A 64 11.09 -3.42 2.51
N ASP A 65 10.50 -2.45 3.22
CA ASP A 65 9.75 -1.35 2.62
C ASP A 65 9.96 -0.03 3.37
N LEU A 66 10.66 0.88 2.71
CA LEU A 66 11.01 2.20 3.24
C LEU A 66 10.05 3.30 2.78
N ALA A 67 9.09 3.01 1.90
CA ALA A 67 8.15 3.99 1.39
C ALA A 67 7.18 4.47 2.47
N ARG A 68 6.93 5.78 2.51
CA ARG A 68 6.05 6.40 3.52
C ARG A 68 5.06 7.37 2.91
N TRP A 69 3.92 7.49 3.58
CA TRP A 69 2.90 8.49 3.29
C TRP A 69 2.49 9.18 4.59
N ASP A 70 2.11 10.44 4.49
CA ASP A 70 1.44 11.15 5.57
C ASP A 70 -0.05 11.20 5.28
N ILE A 71 -0.85 10.90 6.29
CA ILE A 71 -2.30 11.03 6.29
C ILE A 71 -2.69 12.18 7.20
N LEU A 72 -3.39 13.17 6.62
CA LEU A 72 -3.90 14.33 7.33
C LEU A 72 -5.43 14.30 7.34
N SER A 73 -6.04 14.37 8.53
CA SER A 73 -7.48 14.63 8.68
C SER A 73 -7.76 16.13 8.51
N THR A 74 -8.78 16.46 7.71
CA THR A 74 -9.24 17.85 7.57
C THR A 74 -10.11 18.33 8.74
N ARG A 75 -10.71 17.38 9.47
CA ARG A 75 -11.53 17.65 10.65
C ARG A 75 -10.70 17.75 11.93
N ASP A 76 -9.53 17.12 11.99
CA ASP A 76 -8.66 17.24 13.14
C ASP A 76 -8.12 18.67 13.29
N SER A 77 -8.52 19.32 14.38
CA SER A 77 -8.11 20.67 14.74
C SER A 77 -6.59 20.82 14.93
N LYS A 78 -5.90 19.74 15.32
CA LYS A 78 -4.44 19.76 15.49
C LYS A 78 -3.70 19.68 14.17
N LYS A 79 -4.35 19.17 13.12
CA LYS A 79 -3.77 18.95 11.78
C LYS A 79 -2.45 18.18 11.84
N GLU A 80 -2.35 17.25 12.80
CA GLU A 80 -1.18 16.39 12.92
C GLU A 80 -1.28 15.30 11.85
N ALA A 81 -0.21 15.13 11.08
CA ALA A 81 -0.13 14.06 10.11
C ALA A 81 0.24 12.76 10.83
N VAL A 82 -0.40 11.66 10.42
CA VAL A 82 0.02 10.30 10.78
C VAL A 82 0.84 9.75 9.64
N THR A 83 2.11 9.45 9.89
CA THR A 83 2.95 8.76 8.91
C THR A 83 2.62 7.27 8.91
N VAL A 84 2.36 6.75 7.72
CA VAL A 84 1.95 5.37 7.47
C VAL A 84 2.92 4.68 6.50
N ARG A 85 2.86 3.34 6.51
CA ARG A 85 3.65 2.46 5.64
C ARG A 85 2.74 1.46 4.94
N ARG A 86 3.22 0.70 3.96
CA ARG A 86 2.45 -0.44 3.46
C ARG A 86 2.51 -1.62 4.43
N PHE A 87 1.52 -2.50 4.29
CA PHE A 87 1.64 -3.86 4.79
C PHE A 87 2.78 -4.59 4.07
N LEU A 88 3.54 -5.37 4.82
CA LEU A 88 4.62 -6.21 4.34
C LEU A 88 4.09 -7.59 3.95
N SER A 89 4.59 -8.07 2.82
CA SER A 89 4.42 -9.46 2.38
C SER A 89 5.73 -9.92 1.73
N ASN A 90 6.52 -10.64 2.52
CA ASN A 90 7.78 -11.27 2.15
C ASN A 90 7.93 -12.61 2.88
N ASP A 91 9.07 -13.28 2.72
CA ASP A 91 9.29 -14.61 3.30
C ASP A 91 9.34 -14.61 4.84
N GLU A 92 9.64 -13.47 5.46
CA GLU A 92 9.76 -13.30 6.91
C GLU A 92 8.47 -12.77 7.55
N SER A 93 7.66 -12.03 6.81
CA SER A 93 6.47 -11.33 7.29
C SER A 93 5.38 -11.27 6.23
N ASP A 94 4.18 -11.71 6.58
CA ASP A 94 2.98 -11.59 5.73
C ASP A 94 1.82 -11.03 6.55
N GLU A 95 1.71 -9.71 6.59
CA GLU A 95 0.71 -9.00 7.39
C GLU A 95 -0.71 -9.19 6.83
N TYR A 96 -0.84 -9.54 5.55
CA TYR A 96 -2.13 -9.89 4.94
C TYR A 96 -2.69 -11.22 5.45
N LYS A 97 -1.85 -12.10 6.00
CA LYS A 97 -2.25 -13.43 6.48
C LYS A 97 -3.23 -13.38 7.63
N GLU A 98 -3.09 -12.39 8.51
CA GLU A 98 -3.96 -12.20 9.68
C GLU A 98 -5.44 -12.07 9.26
N PHE A 99 -5.68 -11.37 8.17
CA PHE A 99 -7.00 -11.10 7.61
C PHE A 99 -7.45 -12.13 6.55
N GLY A 100 -6.57 -13.07 6.18
CA GLY A 100 -6.84 -14.04 5.11
C GLY A 100 -6.68 -13.46 3.69
N TRP A 101 -5.94 -12.36 3.53
CA TRP A 101 -5.82 -11.63 2.26
C TRP A 101 -4.57 -11.93 1.45
N THR A 102 -3.69 -12.82 1.91
CA THR A 102 -2.43 -13.16 1.23
C THR A 102 -2.62 -13.45 -0.26
N ALA A 103 -3.64 -14.25 -0.63
CA ALA A 103 -3.89 -14.60 -2.02
C ALA A 103 -4.37 -13.41 -2.86
N LEU A 104 -5.18 -12.51 -2.28
CA LEU A 104 -5.61 -11.28 -2.93
C LEU A 104 -4.43 -10.35 -3.16
N HIS A 105 -3.55 -10.19 -2.17
CA HIS A 105 -2.36 -9.36 -2.31
C HIS A 105 -1.40 -9.92 -3.37
N LYS A 106 -1.10 -11.22 -3.33
CA LYS A 106 -0.22 -11.88 -4.33
C LYS A 106 -0.77 -11.82 -5.76
N SER A 107 -2.09 -11.67 -5.93
CA SER A 107 -2.72 -11.47 -7.24
C SER A 107 -2.85 -10.00 -7.64
N GLY A 108 -2.32 -9.06 -6.85
CA GLY A 108 -2.38 -7.63 -7.08
C GLY A 108 -3.74 -7.00 -6.80
N LYS A 109 -4.65 -7.73 -6.15
CA LYS A 109 -6.03 -7.32 -5.88
C LYS A 109 -6.24 -6.71 -4.50
N MET A 110 -5.23 -6.70 -3.63
CA MET A 110 -5.30 -6.09 -2.31
C MET A 110 -3.99 -5.38 -2.00
N ASN A 111 -4.06 -4.12 -1.60
CA ASN A 111 -2.93 -3.36 -1.08
C ASN A 111 -3.39 -2.61 0.15
N CYS A 112 -2.61 -2.59 1.23
CA CYS A 112 -2.97 -1.90 2.46
C CYS A 112 -1.85 -1.00 2.96
N ILE A 113 -2.21 0.11 3.60
CA ILE A 113 -1.33 0.98 4.38
C ILE A 113 -1.73 0.99 5.85
N ASP A 114 -0.75 0.94 6.73
CA ASP A 114 -0.83 0.81 8.17
C ASP A 114 -0.44 2.11 8.89
N GLY A 115 -1.35 2.63 9.72
CA GLY A 115 -1.13 3.75 10.64
C GLY A 115 -1.11 3.33 12.11
N GLY A 116 -0.94 2.04 12.42
CA GLY A 116 -0.84 1.47 13.76
C GLY A 116 -2.18 1.26 14.46
N HIS A 117 -3.03 2.28 14.52
CA HIS A 117 -4.38 2.19 15.11
C HIS A 117 -5.51 2.08 14.07
N PHE A 118 -5.15 2.22 12.81
CA PHE A 118 -6.04 2.03 11.67
C PHE A 118 -5.22 1.57 10.46
N PHE A 119 -5.88 0.97 9.50
CA PHE A 119 -5.31 0.73 8.19
C PHE A 119 -6.31 1.01 7.08
N ILE A 120 -5.81 1.37 5.90
CA ILE A 120 -6.60 1.64 4.70
C ILE A 120 -6.18 0.64 3.63
N CYS A 121 -7.16 0.00 3.00
CA CYS A 121 -6.94 -0.99 1.96
C CYS A 121 -7.62 -0.60 0.65
N GLN A 122 -6.94 -0.90 -0.46
CA GLN A 122 -7.44 -0.83 -1.82
C GLN A 122 -7.62 -2.24 -2.39
N THR A 123 -8.73 -2.43 -3.08
CA THR A 123 -9.13 -3.68 -3.75
C THR A 123 -9.99 -3.36 -4.98
N GLU A 124 -10.50 -4.38 -5.64
CA GLU A 124 -11.45 -4.24 -6.74
C GLU A 124 -12.76 -3.60 -6.26
N ALA A 125 -13.18 -2.53 -6.93
CA ALA A 125 -14.47 -1.90 -6.66
C ALA A 125 -15.64 -2.83 -6.99
N LYS A 126 -16.77 -2.64 -6.28
CA LYS A 126 -18.01 -3.43 -6.41
C LYS A 126 -17.82 -4.92 -6.12
N THR A 127 -16.91 -5.25 -5.20
CA THR A 127 -16.66 -6.63 -4.76
C THR A 127 -16.90 -6.79 -3.25
N SER A 128 -17.04 -8.04 -2.80
CA SER A 128 -17.04 -8.38 -1.37
C SER A 128 -15.65 -8.87 -0.96
N VAL A 129 -15.15 -8.33 0.13
CA VAL A 129 -13.91 -8.75 0.78
C VAL A 129 -14.25 -9.58 2.01
N GLU A 130 -13.79 -10.82 2.03
CA GLU A 130 -13.91 -11.69 3.20
C GLU A 130 -13.03 -11.16 4.34
N LEU A 131 -13.59 -11.04 5.54
CA LEU A 131 -12.87 -10.67 6.75
C LEU A 131 -12.92 -11.86 7.69
N LYS A 132 -11.76 -12.36 8.11
CA LYS A 132 -11.68 -13.57 8.92
C LYS A 132 -12.44 -13.40 10.25
N GLY A 133 -13.56 -14.11 10.38
CA GLY A 133 -14.39 -14.10 11.59
C GLY A 133 -15.53 -13.08 11.57
N ASP A 134 -15.66 -12.30 10.51
CA ASP A 134 -16.68 -11.26 10.34
C ASP A 134 -17.54 -11.49 9.08
N LYS A 135 -18.58 -10.68 8.93
CA LYS A 135 -19.36 -10.65 7.68
C LYS A 135 -18.51 -10.05 6.55
N PRO A 136 -18.65 -10.54 5.30
CA PRO A 136 -17.95 -9.96 4.16
C PRO A 136 -18.28 -8.46 4.01
N LEU A 137 -17.26 -7.66 3.73
CA LEU A 137 -17.40 -6.23 3.47
C LEU A 137 -17.62 -6.01 1.97
N TYR A 138 -18.78 -5.47 1.59
CA TYR A 138 -18.96 -4.98 0.24
C TYR A 138 -18.30 -3.61 0.09
N THR A 139 -17.44 -3.46 -0.93
CA THR A 139 -16.72 -2.20 -1.19
C THR A 139 -17.17 -1.59 -2.51
N GLU A 140 -17.92 -0.49 -2.43
CA GLU A 140 -18.41 0.24 -3.60
C GLU A 140 -17.28 0.88 -4.43
N SER A 141 -16.34 1.52 -3.75
CA SER A 141 -15.22 2.28 -4.34
C SER A 141 -13.97 1.45 -4.57
N GLY A 142 -13.89 0.25 -3.98
CA GLY A 142 -12.65 -0.51 -3.88
C GLY A 142 -11.69 0.04 -2.81
N ILE A 143 -12.12 1.00 -1.97
CA ILE A 143 -11.30 1.53 -0.87
C ILE A 143 -12.10 1.47 0.43
N PHE A 144 -11.49 0.91 1.45
CA PHE A 144 -12.06 0.84 2.80
C PHE A 144 -10.96 1.04 3.82
N GLY A 145 -11.32 1.31 5.06
CA GLY A 145 -10.37 1.19 6.14
C GLY A 145 -10.98 0.60 7.38
N VAL A 146 -10.10 0.18 8.26
CA VAL A 146 -10.41 -0.53 9.49
C VAL A 146 -9.76 0.23 10.62
N TRP A 147 -10.58 0.72 11.53
CA TRP A 147 -10.13 1.37 12.76
C TRP A 147 -10.31 0.38 13.90
N LEU A 148 -9.25 0.13 14.67
CA LEU A 148 -9.25 -0.92 15.71
C LEU A 148 -10.37 -0.77 16.76
N HIS A 149 -10.90 0.45 16.96
CA HIS A 149 -11.99 0.73 17.91
C HIS A 149 -13.32 1.14 17.26
N TYR A 150 -13.33 1.45 15.97
CA TYR A 150 -14.51 2.01 15.29
C TYR A 150 -15.02 1.10 14.15
N GLY A 151 -14.31 0.01 13.87
CA GLY A 151 -14.70 -0.97 12.86
C GLY A 151 -14.40 -0.48 11.44
N LEU A 152 -15.22 -0.96 10.51
CA LEU A 152 -15.06 -0.75 9.08
C LEU A 152 -15.66 0.58 8.64
N VAL A 153 -14.98 1.29 7.76
CA VAL A 153 -15.51 2.49 7.09
C VAL A 153 -15.27 2.42 5.59
N THR A 154 -16.21 2.98 4.85
CA THR A 154 -16.08 3.13 3.40
C THR A 154 -15.30 4.40 3.10
N ILE A 155 -14.36 4.31 2.16
CA ILE A 155 -13.52 5.43 1.76
C ILE A 155 -13.71 5.67 0.26
N LYS A 156 -13.88 6.93 -0.16
CA LYS A 156 -14.01 7.27 -1.58
C LYS A 156 -12.93 8.27 -1.96
N LYS A 157 -12.14 7.97 -2.98
CA LYS A 157 -11.20 8.94 -3.55
C LYS A 157 -11.99 10.03 -4.28
N ILE A 158 -11.67 11.29 -3.99
CA ILE A 158 -12.35 12.48 -4.53
C ILE A 158 -11.44 13.21 -5.54
N LYS A 159 -10.13 13.20 -5.30
CA LYS A 159 -9.10 13.83 -6.14
C LYS A 159 -7.81 13.02 -6.12
#